data_AF-A0A4V5LY58-F1
#
_entry.id   AF-A0A4V5LY58-F1
#
_cell.length_a   1.000
_cell.length_b   1.000
_cell.length_c   1.000
_cell.angle_alpha   90.00
_cell.angle_beta   90.00
_cell.angle_gamma   90.00
#
_symmetry.space_group_name_H-M   'P 1'
#
loop_
_entity.id
_entity.type
_entity.pdbx_description
1 polymer ?
#
loop_
_entity_poly.entity_id
_entity_poly.type
_entity_poly.pdbx_seq_one_letter_code
_entity_poly.pdbx_strand_id
1 'polypeptide(L)'
;MSQSKMPNFQRMLHFRLRNVPDQELRVLEDDEGWLYIYRLMGTPDFGPYLKDELMSMFEIESEPWAIRQVRVKSDAEDDGERS
;
A
#
# COMPACT_ATOMS: atom_id res chain seq x y z
N MET A 1 9.53 -23.11 11.01
CA MET A 1 9.30 -21.67 11.21
C MET A 1 8.90 -21.12 9.86
N SER A 2 7.60 -20.93 9.61
CA SER A 2 7.16 -20.31 8.35
C SER A 2 7.68 -18.87 8.36
N GLN A 3 8.62 -18.57 7.46
CA GLN A 3 8.94 -17.18 7.14
C GLN A 3 7.62 -16.54 6.69
N SER A 4 7.04 -15.67 7.51
CA SER A 4 5.94 -14.81 7.08
C SER A 4 6.51 -13.94 5.97
N LYS A 5 6.30 -14.36 4.72
CA LYS A 5 6.74 -13.64 3.54
C LYS A 5 6.08 -12.26 3.61
N MET A 6 6.89 -11.20 3.59
CA MET A 6 6.35 -9.84 3.53
C MET A 6 5.51 -9.70 2.25
N PRO A 7 4.33 -9.05 2.30
CA PRO A 7 3.51 -8.82 1.12
C PRO A 7 4.29 -8.06 0.04
N ASN A 8 4.10 -8.42 -1.22
CA ASN A 8 4.80 -7.81 -2.34
C ASN A 8 4.01 -6.62 -2.91
N PHE A 9 4.12 -5.47 -2.25
CA PHE A 9 3.36 -4.27 -2.61
C PHE A 9 3.70 -3.75 -4.02
N GLN A 10 2.68 -3.59 -4.85
CA GLN A 10 2.79 -3.11 -6.23
C GLN A 10 2.38 -1.64 -6.37
N ARG A 11 1.38 -1.20 -5.61
CA ARG A 11 0.75 0.11 -5.77
C ARG A 11 0.48 0.78 -4.42
N MET A 12 0.59 2.10 -4.41
CA MET A 12 0.11 2.99 -3.36
C MET A 12 -1.08 3.76 -3.91
N LEU A 13 -2.22 3.59 -3.27
CA LEU A 13 -3.48 4.24 -3.57
C LEU A 13 -3.68 5.39 -2.57
N HIS A 14 -4.04 6.55 -3.09
CA HIS A 14 -4.37 7.72 -2.29
C HIS A 14 -5.86 7.99 -2.37
N PHE A 15 -6.55 7.94 -1.23
CA PHE A 15 -7.97 8.24 -1.12
C PHE A 15 -8.18 9.52 -0.33
N ARG A 16 -9.12 10.38 -0.75
CA ARG A 16 -9.56 11.52 0.06
C ARG A 16 -10.59 11.06 1.09
N LEU A 17 -10.51 11.63 2.28
CA LEU A 17 -11.58 11.49 3.27
C LEU A 17 -12.73 12.45 2.91
N ARG A 18 -13.96 11.94 2.86
CA ARG A 18 -15.17 12.71 2.54
C ARG A 18 -15.51 13.73 3.62
N ASN A 19 -15.23 13.38 4.88
CA ASN A 19 -15.53 14.22 6.04
C ASN A 19 -14.45 15.29 6.30
N VAL A 20 -13.21 15.07 5.83
CA VAL A 20 -12.09 16.00 5.98
C VAL A 20 -11.28 16.02 4.67
N PRO A 21 -11.65 16.84 3.68
CA PRO A 21 -11.12 16.76 2.31
C PRO A 21 -9.62 17.06 2.20
N ASP A 22 -9.04 17.75 3.19
CA ASP A 22 -7.60 18.02 3.27
C ASP A 22 -6.79 16.82 3.80
N GLN A 23 -7.47 15.78 4.27
CA GLN A 23 -6.84 14.54 4.73
C GLN A 23 -6.95 13.45 3.68
N GLU A 24 -5.91 12.63 3.62
CA GLU A 24 -5.85 11.47 2.75
C GLU A 24 -5.56 10.19 3.53
N LEU A 25 -6.13 9.09 3.06
CA LEU A 25 -5.76 7.74 3.46
C LEU A 25 -4.84 7.16 2.38
N ARG A 26 -3.66 6.73 2.80
CA ARG A 26 -2.68 6.05 1.94
C ARG A 26 -2.80 4.55 2.15
N VAL A 27 -2.93 3.81 1.07
CA VAL A 27 -3.18 2.37 1.11
C VAL A 27 -2.21 1.68 0.16
N LEU A 28 -1.47 0.70 0.65
CA LEU A 28 -0.67 -0.20 -0.16
C LEU A 28 -1.55 -1.35 -0.66
N GLU A 29 -1.34 -1.74 -1.91
CA GLU A 29 -1.95 -2.91 -2.52
C GLU A 29 -0.85 -3.88 -2.98
N ASP A 30 -1.02 -5.16 -2.67
CA ASP A 30 -0.13 -6.24 -3.10
C ASP A 30 -0.52 -6.84 -4.46
N ASP A 31 0.22 -7.87 -4.88
CA ASP A 31 0.01 -8.59 -6.13
C ASP A 31 -1.22 -9.51 -6.12
N GLU A 32 -1.82 -9.74 -4.96
CA GLU A 32 -3.06 -10.50 -4.78
C GLU A 32 -4.29 -9.58 -4.66
N GLY A 33 -4.09 -8.25 -4.62
CA GLY A 33 -5.15 -7.25 -4.52
C GLY A 33 -5.58 -6.93 -3.09
N TRP A 34 -4.84 -7.38 -2.08
CA TRP A 34 -5.11 -7.05 -0.68
C TRP A 34 -4.67 -5.63 -0.36
N LEU A 35 -5.45 -4.96 0.49
CA LEU A 35 -5.24 -3.57 0.87
C LEU A 35 -4.68 -3.45 2.29
N TYR A 36 -3.68 -2.58 2.45
CA TYR A 36 -2.97 -2.35 3.70
C TYR A 36 -2.82 -0.85 3.97
N ILE A 37 -3.14 -0.40 5.17
CA ILE A 37 -3.10 1.04 5.51
C ILE A 37 -1.65 1.48 5.77
N TYR A 38 -1.18 2.45 5.01
CA TYR A 38 0.16 3.02 5.14
C TYR A 38 0.18 4.17 6.16
N ARG A 39 1.02 4.06 7.20
CA ARG A 39 1.14 5.08 8.26
C ARG A 39 2.40 5.93 8.16
N LEU A 40 2.44 6.99 8.96
CA LEU A 40 3.53 7.99 9.05
C LEU A 40 4.93 7.41 9.33
N MET A 41 5.03 6.23 9.94
CA MET A 41 6.31 5.54 10.18
C MET A 41 6.76 4.67 9.00
N GLY A 42 6.06 4.74 7.87
CA GLY A 42 6.40 4.01 6.66
C GLY A 42 6.08 2.52 6.69
N THR A 43 5.54 2.02 7.80
CA THR A 43 5.09 0.64 7.97
C THR A 43 3.59 0.51 7.71
N PRO A 44 3.17 -0.51 6.92
CA PRO A 44 1.77 -0.89 6.85
C PRO A 44 1.34 -1.47 8.19
N ASP A 45 0.41 -0.81 8.86
CA ASP A 45 0.09 -1.09 10.27
C ASP A 45 -1.21 -1.92 10.40
N PHE A 46 -2.02 -1.99 9.32
CA PHE A 46 -3.32 -2.68 9.32
C PHE A 46 -3.61 -3.32 7.95
N GLY A 47 -3.95 -4.62 7.95
CA GLY A 47 -4.38 -5.40 6.78
C GLY A 47 -4.23 -6.92 7.01
N PRO A 48 -4.69 -7.77 6.06
CA PRO A 48 -5.27 -7.41 4.77
C PRO A 48 -6.76 -7.01 4.85
N TYR A 49 -7.18 -6.04 4.04
CA TYR A 49 -8.58 -5.64 3.85
C TYR A 49 -9.02 -5.83 2.40
N LEU A 50 -10.31 -6.09 2.22
CA LEU A 50 -11.02 -5.88 0.96
C LEU A 50 -11.37 -4.39 0.78
N LYS A 51 -11.60 -3.96 -0.47
CA LYS A 51 -12.02 -2.57 -0.78
C LYS A 51 -13.27 -2.17 -0.01
N ASP A 52 -14.27 -3.05 0.04
CA ASP A 52 -15.54 -2.78 0.74
C ASP A 52 -15.36 -2.63 2.25
N GLU A 53 -14.46 -3.41 2.86
CA GLU A 53 -14.13 -3.27 4.28
C GLU A 53 -13.46 -1.92 4.56
N LEU A 54 -12.52 -1.53 3.71
CA LEU A 54 -11.81 -0.26 3.83
C LEU A 54 -12.76 0.94 3.64
N MET A 55 -13.70 0.85 2.70
CA MET A 55 -14.74 1.87 2.51
C MET A 55 -15.77 1.92 3.65
N SER A 56 -16.00 0.80 4.34
CA SER A 56 -16.91 0.74 5.50
C SER A 56 -16.24 1.30 6.77
N MET A 57 -14.94 1.02 6.95
CA MET A 57 -14.17 1.50 8.10
C MET A 57 -13.77 2.97 8.01
N PHE A 58 -13.57 3.48 6.80
CA PHE A 58 -13.13 4.85 6.56
C PHE A 58 -14.10 5.57 5.62
N GLU A 59 -14.51 6.79 5.98
CA GLU A 59 -15.36 7.63 5.14
C GLU A 59 -14.56 8.23 3.95
N ILE A 60 -14.11 7.38 3.02
CA ILE A 60 -13.29 7.79 1.87
C ILE A 60 -14.08 7.82 0.55
N GLU A 61 -13.55 8.52 -0.45
CA GLU A 61 -14.02 8.42 -1.83
C GLU A 61 -13.89 6.99 -2.36
N SER A 62 -14.78 6.60 -3.28
CA SER A 62 -14.81 5.22 -3.82
C SER A 62 -13.64 4.90 -4.73
N GLU A 63 -13.09 5.93 -5.38
CA GLU A 63 -11.95 5.81 -6.29
C GLU A 63 -10.77 6.60 -5.71
N PRO A 64 -9.54 6.07 -5.84
CA PRO A 64 -8.36 6.80 -5.44
C PRO A 64 -8.16 8.00 -6.37
N TRP A 65 -7.83 9.15 -5.81
CA TRP A 65 -7.54 10.36 -6.59
C TRP A 65 -6.12 10.33 -7.19
N ALA A 66 -5.24 9.51 -6.62
CA ALA A 66 -3.91 9.25 -7.17
C ALA A 66 -3.48 7.79 -6.91
N ILE A 67 -2.73 7.24 -7.86
CA ILE A 67 -2.13 5.92 -7.80
C ILE A 67 -0.64 6.06 -8.10
N ARG A 68 0.23 5.52 -7.25
CA ARG A 68 1.68 5.48 -7.44
C ARG A 68 2.16 4.04 -7.46
N GLN A 69 3.06 3.72 -8.38
CA GLN A 69 3.72 2.40 -8.34
C GLN A 69 4.72 2.36 -7.19
N VAL A 70 4.67 1.29 -6.39
CA VAL A 70 5.68 0.99 -5.38
C VAL A 70 6.69 0.07 -6.05
N ARG A 71 7.85 0.62 -6.41
CA ARG A 71 8.98 -0.23 -6.79
C ARG A 71 9.59 -0.76 -5.50
N VAL A 72 9.26 -1.98 -5.12
CA VAL A 72 10.20 -2.74 -4.29
C VAL A 72 11.39 -2.95 -5.22
N LYS A 73 12.49 -2.20 -5.02
CA LYS A 73 13.76 -2.64 -5.58
C LYS A 73 13.96 -4.02 -4.96
N SER A 74 13.78 -5.07 -5.75
CA SER A 74 14.33 -6.36 -5.42
C SER A 74 15.81 -6.11 -5.15
N ASP A 75 16.23 -6.17 -3.89
CA ASP A 75 17.64 -6.22 -3.52
C ASP A 75 18.15 -7.58 -3.99
N ALA A 76 18.39 -7.67 -5.29
CA ALA A 76 19.02 -8.78 -5.96
C ALA A 76 19.65 -8.21 -7.23
N GLU A 77 20.98 -8.28 -7.26
CA GLU A 77 21.87 -8.11 -8.41
C GLU A 77 22.32 -6.67 -8.74
N ASP A 78 23.27 -6.17 -7.95
CA ASP A 78 24.47 -5.51 -8.49
C ASP A 78 25.70 -6.08 -7.76
N ASP A 79 25.97 -7.37 -8.02
CA ASP A 79 27.29 -7.98 -7.83
C ASP A 79 27.80 -8.28 -9.23
N GLY A 80 28.91 -7.66 -9.64
CA GLY A 80 29.56 -8.02 -10.90
C GLY A 80 30.23 -6.89 -11.67
N GLU A 81 31.41 -6.52 -11.19
CA GLU A 81 32.61 -6.40 -12.03
C GLU A 81 32.60 -5.39 -13.21
N ARG A 82 33.27 -4.26 -13.01
CA ARG A 82 33.89 -3.52 -14.11
C ARG A 82 35.34 -3.18 -13.76
N SER A 83 36.19 -4.10 -14.23
CA SER A 83 37.61 -4.01 -14.65
C SER A 83 38.45 -2.82 -14.19
#